data_AF-A0A1X9LLD6-F1
#
_entry.id   AF-A0A1X9LLD6-F1
#
_cell.length_a   1.000
_cell.length_b   1.000
_cell.length_c   1.000
_cell.angle_alpha   90.00
_cell.angle_beta   90.00
_cell.angle_gamma   90.00
#
_symmetry.space_group_name_H-M   'P 1'
#
loop_
_entity.id
_entity.type
_entity.pdbx_description
1 polymer ?
#
loop_
_entity_poly.entity_id
_entity_poly.type
_entity_poly.pdbx_seq_one_letter_code
_entity_poly.pdbx_strand_id
1 'polypeptide(L)'
;MDCVILFDAASPPTEPLARAMAEAIPGADVTVLDIDRAASLRCDLLIVGAGVRRRSGRAHRDSGSGRPEAGGDPVAAVIGSVAGLTARGVEGHWYGAFDTRRWSLLPTLWTLSEKVDTALFRQGMRPVLPARSFSLANPSAPSSAELADAAAWAGELSAATRARLRTLARVVRPTA
;
A
#
# COMPACT_ATOMS: atom_id res chain seq x y z
N MET A 1 -11.53 -10.43 9.31
CA MET A 1 -10.46 -10.29 8.31
C MET A 1 -9.83 -8.97 8.62
N ASP A 2 -8.55 -8.99 8.95
CA ASP A 2 -7.84 -7.81 9.39
C ASP A 2 -7.12 -7.21 8.18
N CYS A 3 -7.37 -5.93 7.90
CA CYS A 3 -6.82 -5.22 6.76
C CYS A 3 -5.96 -4.06 7.24
N VAL A 4 -4.75 -3.95 6.70
CA VAL A 4 -3.93 -2.75 6.90
C VAL A 4 -3.72 -2.06 5.57
N ILE A 5 -3.94 -0.75 5.54
CA ILE A 5 -3.63 0.10 4.40
C ILE A 5 -2.48 1.03 4.79
N LEU A 6 -1.35 0.86 4.13
CA LEU A 6 -0.18 1.72 4.26
C LEU A 6 -0.18 2.76 3.15
N PHE A 7 0.02 4.03 3.50
CA PHE A 7 0.18 5.11 2.55
C PHE A 7 1.46 5.91 2.83
N ASP A 8 2.10 6.42 1.78
CA ASP A 8 3.23 7.36 1.90
C ASP A 8 2.73 8.79 2.02
N ALA A 9 2.66 9.34 3.24
CA ALA A 9 2.19 10.71 3.48
C ALA A 9 3.03 11.79 2.76
N ALA A 10 4.31 11.49 2.47
CA ALA A 10 5.19 12.40 1.75
C ALA A 10 4.89 12.49 0.25
N SER A 11 3.98 11.65 -0.25
CA SER A 11 3.63 11.57 -1.66
C SER A 11 2.12 11.73 -1.87
N PRO A 12 1.56 12.95 -1.70
CA PRO A 12 0.14 13.18 -1.95
C PRO A 12 -0.24 12.80 -3.39
N PRO A 13 -1.44 12.23 -3.61
CA PRO A 13 -2.54 12.06 -2.66
C PRO A 13 -2.79 10.61 -2.25
N THR A 14 -1.75 9.86 -1.87
CA THR A 14 -1.89 8.48 -1.38
C THR A 14 -2.83 8.35 -0.18
N GLU A 15 -2.84 9.34 0.74
CA GLU A 15 -3.70 9.30 1.94
C GLU A 15 -5.20 9.37 1.61
N PRO A 16 -5.72 10.36 0.84
CA PRO A 16 -7.13 10.36 0.43
C PRO A 16 -7.59 9.05 -0.23
N LEU A 17 -6.75 8.46 -1.09
CA LEU A 17 -7.06 7.17 -1.71
C LEU A 17 -7.12 6.05 -0.67
N ALA A 18 -6.14 5.97 0.23
CA ALA A 18 -6.12 4.96 1.29
C ALA A 18 -7.35 5.04 2.22
N ARG A 19 -7.81 6.26 2.52
CA ARG A 19 -9.04 6.47 3.32
C ARG A 19 -10.29 6.01 2.55
N ALA A 20 -10.43 6.39 1.28
CA ALA A 20 -11.54 5.94 0.45
C ALA A 20 -11.56 4.40 0.29
N MET A 21 -10.38 3.78 0.16
CA MET A 21 -10.24 2.32 0.15
C MET A 21 -10.73 1.69 1.45
N ALA A 22 -10.37 2.26 2.61
CA ALA A 22 -10.77 1.72 3.91
C ALA A 22 -12.29 1.72 4.10
N GLU A 23 -12.96 2.81 3.72
CA GLU A 23 -14.42 2.94 3.78
C GLU A 23 -15.15 1.90 2.90
N ALA A 24 -14.50 1.44 1.83
CA ALA A 24 -15.06 0.52 0.85
C ALA A 24 -14.90 -0.97 1.20
N ILE A 25 -14.22 -1.31 2.30
CA ILE A 25 -13.98 -2.69 2.71
C ILE A 25 -15.01 -3.09 3.79
N PRO A 26 -16.13 -3.74 3.44
CA PRO A 26 -17.22 -3.98 4.38
C PRO A 26 -16.87 -5.06 5.41
N GLY A 27 -17.02 -4.78 6.70
CA GLY A 27 -16.86 -5.80 7.76
C GLY A 27 -15.43 -6.33 7.94
N ALA A 28 -14.42 -5.55 7.55
CA ALA A 28 -13.05 -5.76 7.98
C ALA A 28 -12.70 -4.77 9.10
N ASP A 29 -11.81 -5.18 9.99
CA ASP A 29 -11.10 -4.22 10.85
C ASP A 29 -9.99 -3.61 9.99
N VAL A 30 -10.17 -2.35 9.57
CA VAL A 30 -9.26 -1.67 8.65
C VAL A 30 -8.45 -0.63 9.41
N THR A 31 -7.13 -0.82 9.45
CA THR A 31 -6.20 0.17 10.00
C THR A 31 -5.51 0.91 8.85
N VAL A 32 -5.62 2.24 8.84
CA VAL A 32 -4.95 3.09 7.85
C VAL A 32 -3.78 3.81 8.51
N LEU A 33 -2.56 3.59 8.02
CA LEU A 33 -1.33 4.09 8.63
C LEU A 33 -0.41 4.72 7.60
N ASP A 34 0.26 5.79 8.03
CA ASP A 34 1.43 6.32 7.35
C ASP A 34 2.55 5.26 7.42
N ILE A 35 3.21 5.01 6.30
CA ILE A 35 4.22 3.97 6.15
C ILE A 35 5.41 4.13 7.10
N ASP A 36 5.74 5.38 7.43
CA ASP A 36 6.82 5.73 8.36
C ASP A 36 6.43 5.46 9.83
N ARG A 37 5.14 5.21 10.12
CA ARG A 37 4.61 4.94 11.46
C ARG A 37 4.21 3.48 11.68
N ALA A 38 4.40 2.63 10.67
CA ALA A 38 4.04 1.22 10.73
C ALA A 38 4.99 0.43 11.63
N ALA A 39 4.77 0.48 12.95
CA ALA A 39 5.50 -0.31 13.92
C ALA A 39 4.79 -1.65 14.14
N SER A 40 5.23 -2.69 13.40
CA SER A 40 4.69 -4.06 13.41
C SER A 40 3.21 -4.19 13.00
N LEU A 41 2.93 -5.02 12.01
CA LEU A 41 1.57 -5.25 11.51
C LEU A 41 1.27 -6.75 11.50
N ARG A 42 0.04 -7.09 11.88
CA ARG A 42 -0.56 -8.39 11.64
C ARG A 42 -1.86 -8.15 10.90
N CYS A 43 -2.01 -8.76 9.73
CA CYS A 43 -3.19 -8.58 8.90
C CYS A 43 -3.34 -9.76 7.95
N ASP A 44 -4.58 -10.06 7.56
CA ASP A 44 -4.84 -11.01 6.47
C ASP A 44 -4.56 -10.37 5.10
N LEU A 45 -4.83 -9.06 4.98
CA LEU A 45 -4.65 -8.26 3.77
C LEU A 45 -3.82 -7.00 4.07
N LEU A 46 -2.74 -6.82 3.32
CA LEU A 46 -1.96 -5.58 3.30
C LEU A 46 -2.17 -4.84 1.98
N ILE A 47 -2.63 -3.60 2.02
CA ILE A 47 -2.69 -2.70 0.85
C ILE A 47 -1.60 -1.65 1.01
N VAL A 48 -0.69 -1.53 0.04
CA VAL A 48 0.45 -0.59 0.12
C VAL A 48 0.39 0.41 -1.01
N GLY A 49 0.31 1.69 -0.65
CA GLY A 49 0.34 2.83 -1.54
C GLY A 49 1.64 3.61 -1.44
N ALA A 50 2.34 3.76 -2.55
CA ALA A 50 3.51 4.64 -2.64
C ALA A 50 3.30 5.67 -3.77
N GLY A 51 3.80 6.88 -3.60
CA GLY A 51 3.73 7.90 -4.64
C GLY A 51 5.11 8.42 -5.04
N VAL A 52 5.15 9.15 -6.16
CA VAL A 52 6.39 9.79 -6.61
C VAL A 52 6.62 11.05 -5.79
N ARG A 53 7.57 11.00 -4.85
CA ARG A 53 8.01 12.17 -4.09
C ARG A 53 8.47 13.27 -5.04
N ARG A 54 7.97 14.50 -4.85
CA ARG A 54 8.60 15.65 -5.51
C ARG A 54 10.00 15.79 -4.93
N ARG A 55 11.02 15.71 -5.77
CA ARG A 55 12.40 16.02 -5.39
C ARG A 55 12.44 17.49 -4.95
N SER A 56 12.32 17.77 -3.66
CA SER A 56 12.52 19.12 -3.12
C SER A 56 14.00 19.46 -3.29
N GLY A 57 14.30 20.20 -4.34
CA GLY A 57 15.60 20.86 -4.50
C GLY A 57 15.74 21.96 -3.46
N ARG A 58 16.16 21.62 -2.24
CA ARG A 58 16.95 22.46 -1.32
C ARG A 58 17.20 21.69 -0.03
N ALA A 59 18.46 21.28 0.16
CA ALA A 59 19.00 21.08 1.48
C ALA A 59 18.94 22.43 2.22
N HIS A 60 17.95 22.61 3.10
CA HIS A 60 18.00 23.66 4.10
C HIS A 60 18.60 23.02 5.34
N ARG A 61 19.90 23.24 5.54
CA ARG A 61 20.54 23.02 6.85
C ARG A 61 19.83 23.91 7.86
N ASP A 62 18.84 23.38 8.54
CA ASP A 62 18.41 23.90 9.83
C ASP A 62 18.60 22.82 10.88
N SER A 63 19.67 23.02 11.63
CA SER A 63 20.06 22.31 12.83
C SER A 63 18.95 22.42 13.88
N GLY A 64 18.38 21.31 14.36
CA GLY A 64 17.53 21.38 15.55
C GLY A 64 16.63 20.19 15.90
N SER A 65 16.42 19.21 15.01
CA SER A 65 15.75 17.97 15.41
C SER A 65 16.41 16.79 14.72
N GLY A 66 16.87 15.81 15.50
CA GLY A 66 17.57 14.61 15.03
C GLY A 66 16.68 13.63 14.26
N ARG A 67 15.93 14.13 13.28
CA ARG A 67 15.10 13.33 12.38
C ARG A 67 15.86 13.22 11.06
N PRO A 68 16.26 12.02 10.61
CA PRO A 68 16.93 11.90 9.33
C PRO A 68 15.99 12.45 8.25
N GLU A 69 16.50 13.40 7.45
CA GLU A 69 15.80 13.91 6.27
C GLU A 69 15.37 12.71 5.42
N ALA A 70 14.07 12.46 5.35
CA ALA A 70 13.50 11.38 4.55
C ALA A 70 13.50 11.77 3.06
N GLY A 71 14.70 11.96 2.50
CA GLY A 71 14.97 12.03 1.07
C GLY A 71 15.23 10.65 0.45
N GLY A 72 14.72 9.59 1.06
CA GLY A 72 14.92 8.20 0.63
C GLY A 72 14.01 7.78 -0.52
N ASP A 73 14.46 6.78 -1.29
CA ASP A 73 13.64 6.09 -2.28
C ASP A 73 12.35 5.59 -1.60
N PRO A 74 11.14 5.99 -2.06
CA PRO A 74 9.89 5.53 -1.47
C PRO A 74 9.76 4.00 -1.49
N VAL A 75 10.41 3.30 -2.43
CA VAL A 75 10.50 1.84 -2.42
C VAL A 75 11.34 1.34 -1.25
N ALA A 76 12.43 2.03 -0.90
CA ALA A 76 13.27 1.66 0.23
C ALA A 76 12.57 1.91 1.58
N ALA A 77 11.75 2.96 1.69
CA ALA A 77 10.89 3.19 2.85
C ALA A 77 9.84 2.07 2.98
N VAL A 78 9.18 1.71 1.87
CA VAL A 78 8.27 0.55 1.84
C VAL A 78 8.99 -0.74 2.23
N ILE A 79 10.14 -1.02 1.65
CA ILE A 79 10.94 -2.21 1.96
C ILE A 79 11.38 -2.20 3.43
N GLY A 80 11.81 -1.06 3.98
CA GLY A 80 12.23 -0.95 5.37
C GLY A 80 11.08 -1.23 6.34
N SER A 81 9.93 -0.59 6.12
CA SER A 81 8.73 -0.81 6.93
C SER A 81 8.21 -2.25 6.79
N VAL A 82 8.23 -2.81 5.57
CA VAL A 82 7.85 -4.20 5.29
C VAL A 82 8.86 -5.19 5.85
N ALA A 83 10.17 -4.91 5.84
CA ALA A 83 11.19 -5.78 6.40
C ALA A 83 11.05 -5.90 7.93
N GLY A 84 10.58 -4.84 8.59
CA GLY A 84 10.13 -4.90 9.99
C GLY A 84 8.93 -5.83 10.21
N LEU A 85 8.11 -6.07 9.19
CA LEU A 85 7.03 -7.07 9.19
C LEU A 85 7.59 -8.48 8.97
N THR A 86 8.63 -8.61 8.14
CA THR A 86 9.18 -9.91 7.69
C THR A 86 9.93 -10.68 8.74
N ALA A 87 10.54 -9.98 9.70
CA ALA A 87 11.18 -10.59 10.85
C ALA A 87 10.23 -11.37 11.79
N ARG A 88 8.89 -11.32 11.58
CA ARG A 88 7.90 -11.92 12.49
C ARG A 88 6.93 -12.94 11.85
N GLY A 89 7.20 -13.44 10.64
CA GLY A 89 6.47 -14.58 10.05
C GLY A 89 5.30 -14.20 9.12
N VAL A 90 5.62 -13.52 8.01
CA VAL A 90 4.66 -13.11 6.96
C VAL A 90 4.52 -14.09 5.80
N GLU A 91 5.14 -15.28 5.88
CA GLU A 91 4.92 -16.33 4.89
C GLU A 91 3.41 -16.59 4.76
N GLY A 92 2.86 -16.30 3.57
CA GLY A 92 1.45 -16.56 3.26
C GLY A 92 0.44 -15.43 3.49
N HIS A 93 0.88 -14.21 3.84
CA HIS A 93 -0.03 -13.05 3.91
C HIS A 93 -0.37 -12.53 2.51
N TRP A 94 -1.58 -12.00 2.33
CA TRP A 94 -2.05 -11.49 1.05
C TRP A 94 -1.82 -9.99 0.91
N TYR A 95 -1.49 -9.50 -0.28
CA TYR A 95 -1.28 -8.07 -0.50
C TYR A 95 -1.84 -7.52 -1.83
N GLY A 96 -2.04 -6.20 -1.84
CA GLY A 96 -2.23 -5.38 -3.05
C GLY A 96 -1.30 -4.17 -3.03
N ALA A 97 -0.76 -3.80 -4.20
CA ALA A 97 0.16 -2.67 -4.34
C ALA A 97 -0.45 -1.61 -5.26
N PHE A 98 -0.37 -0.33 -4.87
CA PHE A 98 -0.78 0.77 -5.72
C PHE A 98 0.18 1.95 -5.71
N ASP A 99 0.09 2.75 -6.77
CA ASP A 99 0.72 4.07 -6.85
C ASP A 99 -0.22 5.11 -7.44
N THR A 100 0.18 6.37 -7.30
CA THR A 100 -0.48 7.49 -7.95
C THR A 100 0.42 8.05 -9.05
N ARG A 101 -0.17 8.27 -10.22
CA ARG A 101 0.54 8.79 -11.40
C ARG A 101 -0.07 10.09 -11.87
N ARG A 102 0.80 10.98 -12.32
CA ARG A 102 0.43 12.17 -13.08
C ARG A 102 0.73 11.91 -14.55
N TRP A 103 -0.25 12.09 -15.42
CA TRP A 103 -0.13 11.86 -16.87
C TRP A 103 1.04 12.65 -17.51
N SER A 104 1.49 13.73 -16.88
CA SER A 104 2.59 14.58 -17.37
C SER A 104 4.00 14.06 -17.10
N LEU A 105 4.17 12.94 -16.39
CA LEU A 105 5.47 12.31 -16.19
C LEU A 105 5.66 11.17 -17.21
N LEU A 106 6.75 11.22 -17.96
CA LEU A 106 7.13 10.25 -19.01
C LEU A 106 6.88 8.80 -18.54
N PRO A 107 6.51 7.89 -19.46
CA PRO A 107 6.30 6.48 -19.12
C PRO A 107 7.61 5.91 -18.56
N THR A 108 7.69 5.76 -17.24
CA THR A 108 8.76 4.97 -16.64
C THR A 108 8.52 3.53 -17.04
N LEU A 109 9.57 2.84 -17.48
CA LEU A 109 9.55 1.42 -17.86
C LEU A 109 9.00 0.51 -16.74
N TRP A 110 9.03 0.99 -15.48
CA TRP A 110 8.34 0.37 -14.34
C TRP A 110 7.57 1.39 -13.52
N THR A 111 6.38 0.99 -13.06
CA THR A 111 5.58 1.76 -12.09
C THR A 111 6.18 1.65 -10.69
N LEU A 112 5.84 2.60 -9.81
CA LEU A 112 6.25 2.48 -8.41
C LEU A 112 5.49 1.33 -7.75
N SER A 113 4.23 1.11 -8.13
CA SER A 113 3.42 -0.01 -7.67
C SER A 113 4.01 -1.38 -8.05
N GLU A 114 4.61 -1.52 -9.23
CA GLU A 114 5.31 -2.74 -9.67
C GLU A 114 6.59 -3.01 -8.87
N LYS A 115 7.31 -1.95 -8.48
CA LYS A 115 8.47 -2.09 -7.59
C LYS A 115 8.06 -2.54 -6.18
N VAL A 116 6.98 -1.96 -5.66
CA VAL A 116 6.39 -2.36 -4.37
C VAL A 116 5.90 -3.80 -4.43
N ASP A 117 5.20 -4.18 -5.51
CA ASP A 117 4.74 -5.55 -5.74
C ASP A 117 5.91 -6.55 -5.76
N THR A 118 6.95 -6.26 -6.55
CA THR A 118 8.16 -7.10 -6.60
C THR A 118 8.82 -7.24 -5.23
N ALA A 119 8.87 -6.15 -4.45
CA ALA A 119 9.44 -6.17 -3.11
C ALA A 119 8.62 -7.06 -2.17
N LEU A 120 7.31 -6.90 -2.11
CA LEU A 120 6.41 -7.69 -1.27
C LEU A 120 6.43 -9.18 -1.65
N PHE A 121 6.43 -9.47 -2.95
CA PHE A 121 6.54 -10.83 -3.47
C PHE A 121 7.85 -11.51 -3.03
N ARG A 122 8.99 -10.81 -3.14
CA ARG A 122 10.30 -11.33 -2.69
C ARG A 122 10.36 -11.60 -1.19
N GLN A 123 9.48 -11.01 -0.40
CA GLN A 123 9.35 -11.26 1.03
C GLN A 123 8.41 -12.44 1.36
N GLY A 124 7.93 -13.19 0.36
CA GLY A 124 7.07 -14.37 0.55
C GLY A 124 5.59 -14.04 0.74
N MET A 125 5.18 -12.79 0.52
CA MET A 125 3.77 -12.41 0.50
C MET A 125 3.13 -12.79 -0.84
N ARG A 126 1.79 -12.90 -0.85
CA ARG A 126 1.02 -13.39 -1.99
C ARG A 126 0.17 -12.28 -2.61
N PRO A 127 0.37 -11.94 -3.89
CA PRO A 127 -0.44 -10.92 -4.54
C PRO A 127 -1.90 -11.37 -4.63
N VAL A 128 -2.82 -10.43 -4.42
CA VAL A 128 -4.26 -10.66 -4.59
C VAL A 128 -4.68 -10.37 -6.02
N LEU A 129 -4.36 -9.16 -6.49
CA LEU A 129 -4.58 -8.65 -7.83
C LEU A 129 -3.27 -8.02 -8.34
N PRO A 130 -3.14 -7.78 -9.66
CA PRO A 130 -2.01 -7.02 -10.20
C PRO A 130 -1.87 -5.64 -9.53
N ALA A 131 -0.62 -5.17 -9.45
CA ALA A 131 -0.30 -3.82 -8.99
C ALA A 131 -1.08 -2.79 -9.83
N ARG A 132 -1.62 -1.75 -9.16
CA ARG A 132 -2.46 -0.74 -9.82
C ARG A 132 -1.84 0.64 -9.79
N SER A 133 -1.99 1.39 -10.88
CA SER A 133 -1.62 2.79 -10.95
C SER A 133 -2.85 3.65 -11.14
N PHE A 134 -3.13 4.53 -10.19
CA PHE A 134 -4.24 5.49 -10.29
C PHE A 134 -3.75 6.76 -10.98
N SER A 135 -4.30 7.02 -12.16
CA SER A 135 -4.04 8.26 -12.89
C SER A 135 -4.91 9.37 -12.33
N LEU A 136 -4.28 10.43 -11.83
CA LEU A 136 -5.00 11.52 -11.17
C LEU A 136 -4.92 12.81 -11.98
N ALA A 137 -6.08 13.42 -12.22
CA ALA A 137 -6.21 14.72 -12.86
C ALA A 137 -5.63 15.84 -11.98
N ASN A 138 -5.94 15.81 -10.67
CA ASN A 138 -5.38 16.74 -9.69
C ASN A 138 -4.79 15.97 -8.48
N PRO A 139 -3.46 15.83 -8.42
CA PRO A 139 -2.79 15.16 -7.29
C PRO A 139 -2.97 15.82 -5.93
N SER A 140 -3.42 17.08 -5.87
CA SER A 140 -3.69 17.76 -4.59
C SER A 140 -5.12 17.55 -4.11
N ALA A 141 -6.04 17.14 -5.00
CA ALA A 141 -7.45 16.96 -4.70
C ALA A 141 -8.04 15.93 -5.68
N PRO A 142 -7.93 14.62 -5.39
CA PRO A 142 -8.58 13.59 -6.17
C PRO A 142 -10.09 13.84 -6.27
N SER A 143 -10.65 13.64 -7.45
CA SER A 143 -12.09 13.70 -7.69
C SER A 143 -12.82 12.53 -7.03
N SER A 144 -14.13 12.69 -6.81
CA SER A 144 -14.97 11.61 -6.28
C SER A 144 -14.94 10.34 -7.15
N ALA A 145 -14.79 10.49 -8.47
CA ALA A 145 -14.67 9.35 -9.38
C ALA A 145 -13.35 8.60 -9.19
N GLU A 146 -12.23 9.32 -9.01
CA GLU A 146 -10.92 8.70 -8.75
C GLU A 146 -10.88 8.01 -7.37
N LEU A 147 -11.52 8.61 -6.36
CA LEU A 147 -11.68 7.99 -5.04
C LEU A 147 -12.58 6.75 -5.10
N ALA A 148 -13.68 6.81 -5.85
CA ALA A 148 -14.58 5.67 -6.05
C ALA A 148 -13.89 4.52 -6.80
N ASP A 149 -13.01 4.83 -7.75
CA ASP A 149 -12.22 3.83 -8.46
C ASP A 149 -11.21 3.12 -7.53
N ALA A 150 -10.53 3.89 -6.67
CA ALA A 150 -9.67 3.34 -5.63
C ALA A 150 -10.44 2.46 -4.64
N ALA A 151 -11.61 2.93 -4.19
CA ALA A 151 -12.54 2.19 -3.33
C ALA A 151 -12.99 0.86 -3.96
N ALA A 152 -13.40 0.87 -5.23
CA ALA A 152 -13.85 -0.34 -5.94
C ALA A 152 -12.74 -1.40 -5.99
N TRP A 153 -11.51 -0.98 -6.31
CA TRP A 153 -10.36 -1.87 -6.31
C TRP A 153 -10.05 -2.50 -4.95
N ALA A 154 -10.14 -1.72 -3.87
CA ALA A 154 -9.99 -2.24 -2.50
C ALA A 154 -11.10 -3.24 -2.12
N GLY A 155 -12.33 -2.99 -2.59
CA GLY A 155 -13.44 -3.92 -2.48
C GLY A 155 -13.14 -5.27 -3.15
N GLU A 156 -12.59 -5.25 -4.38
CA GLU A 156 -12.18 -6.45 -5.11
C GLU A 156 -11.06 -7.22 -4.40
N LEU A 157 -10.01 -6.53 -3.93
CA LEU A 157 -8.93 -7.11 -3.14
C LEU A 157 -9.46 -7.84 -1.91
N SER A 158 -10.35 -7.18 -1.17
CA SER A 158 -10.96 -7.74 0.03
C SER A 158 -11.84 -8.96 -0.28
N ALA A 159 -12.69 -8.86 -1.29
CA ALA A 159 -13.55 -9.98 -1.70
C ALA A 159 -12.74 -11.21 -2.11
N ALA A 160 -11.70 -11.01 -2.93
CA ALA A 160 -10.79 -12.08 -3.35
C ALA A 160 -10.04 -12.69 -2.17
N THR A 161 -9.55 -11.87 -1.24
CA THR A 161 -8.86 -12.35 -0.03
C THR A 161 -9.78 -13.18 0.85
N ARG A 162 -11.00 -12.72 1.13
CA ARG A 162 -11.99 -13.49 1.90
C ARG A 162 -12.32 -14.82 1.24
N ALA A 163 -12.48 -14.85 -0.08
CA ALA A 163 -12.73 -16.09 -0.81
C ALA A 163 -11.58 -17.09 -0.60
N ARG A 164 -10.33 -16.63 -0.68
CA ARG A 164 -9.13 -17.46 -0.45
C ARG A 164 -9.04 -17.97 0.99
N LEU A 165 -9.29 -17.11 1.99
CA LEU A 165 -9.31 -17.49 3.40
C LEU A 165 -10.38 -18.55 3.70
N ARG A 166 -11.57 -18.40 3.11
CA ARG A 166 -12.66 -19.40 3.23
C ARG A 166 -12.26 -20.75 2.64
N THR A 167 -11.59 -20.76 1.49
CA THR A 167 -11.08 -21.99 0.87
C THR A 167 -10.03 -22.67 1.76
N LEU A 168 -9.08 -21.90 2.30
CA LEU A 168 -8.05 -22.44 3.21
C LEU A 168 -8.69 -23.04 4.47
N ALA A 169 -9.67 -22.36 5.08
CA ALA A 169 -10.38 -22.87 6.25
C ALA A 169 -11.16 -24.16 5.98
N ARG A 170 -11.64 -24.37 4.75
CA ARG A 170 -12.31 -25.62 4.33
C ARG A 170 -11.34 -26.78 4.16
N VAL A 171 -10.16 -26.53 3.62
CA VAL A 171 -9.12 -27.56 3.41
C VAL A 171 -8.55 -28.06 4.75
N VAL A 172 -8.47 -27.18 5.75
CA VAL A 172 -7.89 -27.51 7.07
C VAL A 172 -8.86 -28.24 8.00
N ARG A 173 -10.18 -28.26 7.73
CA ARG A 173 -11.11 -29.15 8.43
C ARG A 173 -11.17 -30.49 7.70
N PRO A 174 -10.59 -31.58 8.24
CA PRO A 174 -10.89 -32.90 7.73
C PRO A 174 -12.38 -33.14 8.00
N THR A 175 -13.07 -33.69 7.01
CA THR A 175 -14.35 -34.39 7.22
C THR A 175 -14.18 -35.33 8.41
N ALA A 176 -14.86 -35.02 9.51
CA ALA A 176 -15.08 -35.94 10.62
C ALA A 176 -16.11 -36.99 10.21
#